data_AF-C6PR10-F1
#
_entry.id   AF-C6PR10-F1
#
_cell.length_a   1.000
_cell.length_b   1.000
_cell.length_c   1.000
_cell.angle_alpha   90.00
_cell.angle_beta   90.00
_cell.angle_gamma   90.00
#
_symmetry.space_group_name_H-M   'P 1'
#
loop_
_entity.id
_entity.type
_entity.pdbx_description
1 polymer ?
#
loop_
_entity_poly.entity_id
_entity_poly.type
_entity_poly.pdbx_seq_one_letter_code
_entity_poly.pdbx_strand_id
1 'polypeptide(L)' 'MDYSEYGGSVFLGSKAICIKAHGSSDSKAFKNAIKQAYNCYENAIVDKIKTQLEKLAEENK' A
#
# COMPACT_ATOMS: atom_id res chain seq x y z
N MET A 1 10.76 19.02 -0.49
CA MET A 1 10.38 17.70 0.09
C MET A 1 10.60 16.70 -1.02
N ASP A 2 11.57 15.81 -0.88
CA ASP A 2 12.00 14.90 -1.95
C ASP A 2 11.10 13.65 -1.96
N TYR A 3 10.06 13.67 -2.79
CA TYR A 3 9.09 12.58 -2.93
C TYR A 3 9.67 11.34 -3.65
N SER A 4 10.92 11.41 -4.11
CA SER A 4 11.58 10.31 -4.83
C SER A 4 11.89 9.11 -3.95
N GLU A 5 11.95 9.28 -2.62
CA GLU A 5 12.31 8.22 -1.67
C GLU A 5 11.21 7.15 -1.50
N TYR A 6 9.94 7.51 -1.60
CA TYR A 6 8.82 6.57 -1.44
C TYR A 6 8.21 6.13 -2.77
N GLY A 7 8.36 6.92 -3.84
CA GLY A 7 8.04 6.50 -5.21
C GLY A 7 6.55 6.39 -5.56
N GLY A 8 5.69 6.07 -4.60
CA GLY A 8 4.24 6.05 -4.74
C GLY A 8 3.52 5.88 -3.41
N SER A 9 2.24 6.23 -3.36
CA SER A 9 1.41 6.08 -2.15
C SER A 9 0.61 4.78 -2.17
N VAL A 10 0.48 4.13 -1.00
CA VAL A 10 -0.37 2.96 -0.83
C VAL A 10 -1.83 3.41 -0.79
N PHE A 11 -2.66 2.86 -1.68
CA PHE A 11 -4.09 3.13 -1.74
C PHE A 11 -4.85 2.08 -0.91
N LEU A 12 -5.12 2.41 0.35
CA LEU A 12 -5.78 1.52 1.31
C LEU A 12 -7.29 1.41 1.05
N GLY A 13 -7.89 0.29 1.48
CA GLY A 13 -9.32 0.01 1.31
C GLY A 13 -9.69 -0.73 0.02
N SER A 14 -8.73 -0.92 -0.89
CA SER A 14 -8.87 -1.84 -2.02
C SER A 14 -8.79 -3.30 -1.57
N LYS A 15 -9.42 -4.22 -2.33
CA LYS A 15 -9.31 -5.68 -2.13
C LYS A 15 -7.94 -6.25 -2.53
N ALA A 16 -7.10 -5.45 -3.19
CA ALA A 16 -5.76 -5.83 -3.63
C ALA A 16 -4.77 -4.68 -3.41
N ILE A 17 -3.48 -4.99 -3.42
CA ILE A 17 -2.41 -4.00 -3.31
C ILE A 17 -2.49 -3.04 -4.50
N CYS A 18 -2.62 -1.75 -4.20
CA CYS A 18 -2.66 -0.69 -5.20
C CYS A 18 -1.69 0.42 -4.78
N ILE A 19 -0.71 0.71 -5.64
CA ILE A 19 0.26 1.80 -5.46
C ILE A 19 0.03 2.85 -6.53
N LYS A 20 -0.19 4.09 -6.12
CA LYS A 20 -0.25 5.24 -7.03
C LYS A 20 1.13 5.90 -7.13
N ALA A 21 1.77 5.78 -8.30
CA ALA A 21 2.94 6.59 -8.63
C ALA A 21 2.53 8.00 -9.10
N HIS A 22 3.45 8.97 -9.03
CA HIS A 22 3.21 10.31 -9.55
C HIS A 22 3.43 10.37 -11.07
N GLY A 23 2.73 11.26 -11.78
CA GLY A 23 2.82 11.32 -13.25
C GLY A 23 4.19 11.77 -13.77
N SER A 24 4.94 12.53 -12.96
CA SER A 24 6.31 12.98 -13.25
C SER A 24 7.38 12.10 -12.57
N SER A 25 7.02 10.89 -12.13
CA SER A 25 7.98 9.97 -11.51
C SER A 25 9.09 9.57 -12.47
N ASP A 26 10.34 9.71 -12.03
CA ASP A 26 11.51 9.18 -12.70
C ASP A 26 11.69 7.67 -12.45
N SER A 27 12.74 7.08 -13.03
CA SER A 27 13.03 5.64 -12.89
C SER A 27 13.29 5.21 -11.44
N LYS A 28 13.90 6.07 -10.61
CA LYS A 28 14.16 5.78 -9.19
C LYS A 28 12.85 5.78 -8.41
N ALA A 29 12.00 6.77 -8.63
CA ALA A 29 10.68 6.86 -8.02
C ALA A 29 9.81 5.65 -8.42
N PHE A 30 9.78 5.27 -9.69
CA PHE A 30 8.99 4.12 -10.12
C PHE A 30 9.51 2.78 -9.55
N LYS A 31 10.84 2.60 -9.47
CA LYS A 31 11.46 1.47 -8.76
C LYS A 31 11.03 1.41 -7.29
N ASN A 32 10.98 2.56 -6.61
CA ASN A 32 10.56 2.64 -5.21
C ASN A 32 9.07 2.32 -5.05
N ALA A 33 8.21 2.73 -5.99
CA ALA A 33 6.79 2.33 -6.00
C ALA A 33 6.61 0.80 -6.10
N ILE A 34 7.38 0.14 -6.96
CA ILE A 34 7.38 -1.34 -7.08
C ILE A 34 7.88 -1.98 -5.77
N LYS A 35 8.97 -1.46 -5.19
CA LYS A 35 9.47 -1.92 -3.89
C LYS A 35 8.41 -1.78 -2.80
N GLN A 36 7.62 -0.69 -2.83
CA GLN A 36 6.52 -0.49 -1.89
C GLN A 36 5.41 -1.53 -2.09
N ALA A 37 5.05 -1.84 -3.33
CA ALA A 37 4.10 -2.93 -3.63
C ALA A 37 4.59 -4.28 -3.10
N TYR A 38 5.88 -4.60 -3.32
CA TYR A 38 6.51 -5.81 -2.80
C TYR A 38 6.47 -5.87 -1.27
N ASN A 39 6.80 -4.76 -0.60
CA ASN A 39 6.72 -4.69 0.87
C ASN A 39 5.29 -4.90 1.37
N CYS A 40 4.28 -4.36 0.68
CA CYS A 40 2.87 -4.60 1.04
C CYS A 40 2.48 -6.08 0.91
N TYR A 41 3.03 -6.77 -0.10
CA TYR A 41 2.83 -8.20 -0.31
C TYR A 41 3.49 -9.03 0.81
N GLU A 42 4.77 -8.82 1.07
CA GLU A 42 5.52 -9.54 2.11
C GLU A 42 4.90 -9.36 3.50
N ASN A 43 4.32 -8.19 3.76
CA ASN A 43 3.69 -7.89 5.03
C ASN A 43 2.21 -8.31 5.11
N ALA A 44 1.64 -8.89 4.05
CA ALA A 44 0.23 -9.30 3.98
C ALA A 44 -0.74 -8.21 4.45
N ILE A 45 -0.51 -6.95 4.05
CA ILE A 45 -1.21 -5.79 4.63
C ILE A 45 -2.72 -5.86 4.36
N VAL A 46 -3.13 -6.30 3.17
CA VAL A 46 -4.55 -6.44 2.80
C VAL A 46 -5.26 -7.43 3.73
N ASP A 47 -4.66 -8.59 3.96
CA ASP A 47 -5.24 -9.62 4.83
C ASP A 47 -5.29 -9.16 6.28
N LYS A 48 -4.21 -8.53 6.77
CA LYS A 48 -4.18 -7.97 8.14
C LYS A 48 -5.28 -6.94 8.35
N ILE A 49 -5.45 -5.99 7.43
CA ILE A 49 -6.51 -4.99 7.51
C ILE A 49 -7.89 -5.66 7.49
N LYS A 50 -8.10 -6.60 6.57
CA LYS A 50 -9.36 -7.34 6.46
C LYS A 50 -9.70 -8.06 7.77
N THR A 51 -8.78 -8.85 8.30
CA THR A 51 -8.99 -9.59 9.56
C THR A 51 -9.26 -8.66 10.74
N GLN A 52 -8.59 -7.51 10.82
CA GLN A 52 -8.84 -6.55 11.90
C GLN A 52 -10.22 -5.90 11.78
N LEU A 53 -10.65 -5.55 10.57
CA LEU A 53 -11.99 -5.02 10.33
C LEU A 53 -13.09 -6.05 10.66
N GLU A 54 -12.88 -7.32 10.31
CA GLU A 54 -13.80 -8.41 10.66
C GLU A 54 -13.95 -8.56 12.19
N LYS A 55 -12.83 -8.56 12.92
CA LYS A 55 -12.84 -8.61 14.40
C LYS A 55 -13.59 -7.43 15.02
N LEU A 56 -13.30 -6.21 14.56
CA LEU A 56 -14.00 -5.01 15.02
C LEU A 56 -15.50 -5.09 14.73
N ALA A 57 -15.91 -5.67 13.60
CA ALA A 57 -17.32 -5.84 13.28
C ALA A 57 -18.01 -6.91 14.17
N GLU A 58 -17.28 -7.89 14.67
CA GLU A 58 -17.78 -8.89 15.64
C GLU A 58 -17.90 -8.31 17.05
N GLU A 59 -16.94 -7.51 17.50
CA GLU A 59 -16.95 -6.85 18.82
C GLU A 59 -18.08 -5.82 18.98
N ASN A 60 -18.54 -5.23 17.87
CA ASN A 60 -19.61 -4.23 17.84
C ASN A 60 -21.01 -4.82 17.56
N LYS A 61 -21.14 -6.15 17.48
CA LYS A 61 -22.44 -6.85 17.39
C LYS A 61 -22.98 -7.17 18.78
#